data_AF-Q8BR08-F1
#
_entry.id   AF-Q8BR08-F1
#
_cell.length_a   1.000
_cell.length_b   1.000
_cell.length_c   1.000
_cell.angle_alpha   90.00
_cell.angle_beta   90.00
_cell.angle_gamma   90.00
#
_symmetry.space_group_name_H-M   'P 1'
#
loop_
_entity.id
_entity.type
_entity.pdbx_description
1 polymer ?
#
loop_
_entity_poly.entity_id
_entity_poly.type
_entity_poly.pdbx_seq_one_letter_code
_entity_poly.pdbx_strand_id
1 'polypeptide(L)'
;IQNQAPKKIIEKTLLEQFGDRNLSFDERCHNIMKVAQAKLEMIKPEEVNLEEYEEWHADYKKFRETTMYLITGLENFQRESYIDSLLFLLCAYQNNKELLSKGPYRGHDGELISHYRRECLLKLNEQAAELFESGEDGDVNNGLIIMNEFIVPFLPLLLVDDMEEKDILAVEDMRNRWCSYLGQEMEANLQEKLTDFLPKLLDCSTEIKGFHEPPKLPSYSAHELCERFARIMLSLSRTPADGR
;
A
#
# COMPACT_ATOMS: atom_id res chain seq x y z
N ILE A 1 -8.22 -12.23 17.92
CA ILE A 1 -9.17 -11.78 18.99
C ILE A 1 -10.06 -10.65 18.52
N GLN A 2 -9.52 -9.49 18.09
CA GLN A 2 -10.34 -8.35 17.61
C GLN A 2 -11.29 -8.73 16.45
N ASN A 3 -10.81 -9.58 15.53
CA ASN A 3 -11.60 -10.12 14.42
C ASN A 3 -12.57 -11.25 14.81
N GLN A 4 -12.76 -11.54 16.10
CA GLN A 4 -13.67 -12.58 16.60
C GLN A 4 -13.44 -14.00 16.02
N ALA A 5 -12.16 -14.34 15.76
CA ALA A 5 -11.79 -15.69 15.34
C ALA A 5 -12.36 -16.77 16.28
N PRO A 6 -12.79 -17.94 15.76
CA PRO A 6 -13.32 -19.01 16.60
C PRO A 6 -12.34 -19.40 17.70
N LYS A 7 -12.86 -19.63 18.92
CA LYS A 7 -12.01 -19.94 20.09
C LYS A 7 -11.08 -21.13 19.86
N LYS A 8 -11.54 -22.14 19.10
CA LYS A 8 -10.74 -23.34 18.78
C LYS A 8 -9.56 -23.04 17.85
N ILE A 9 -9.73 -22.11 16.91
CA ILE A 9 -8.63 -21.61 16.06
C ILE A 9 -7.57 -20.94 16.95
N ILE A 10 -8.00 -20.05 17.85
CA ILE A 10 -7.11 -19.37 18.80
C ILE A 10 -6.40 -20.38 19.71
N GLU A 11 -7.13 -21.36 20.25
CA GLU A 11 -6.58 -22.40 21.11
C GLU A 11 -5.52 -23.24 20.39
N LYS A 12 -5.80 -23.70 19.16
CA LYS A 12 -4.81 -24.40 18.34
C LYS A 12 -3.57 -23.54 18.09
N THR A 13 -3.72 -22.26 17.75
CA THR A 13 -2.58 -21.35 17.54
C THR A 13 -1.74 -21.16 18.81
N LEU A 14 -2.37 -21.04 19.98
CA LEU A 14 -1.64 -20.96 21.25
C LEU A 14 -0.92 -22.27 21.57
N LEU A 15 -1.54 -23.42 21.30
CA LEU A 15 -0.89 -24.72 21.46
C LEU A 15 0.33 -24.87 20.54
N GLU A 16 0.28 -24.38 19.30
CA GLU A 16 1.44 -24.35 18.40
C GLU A 16 2.56 -23.48 18.96
N GLN A 17 2.23 -22.31 19.51
CA GLN A 17 3.23 -21.44 20.17
C GLN A 17 3.90 -22.12 21.37
N PHE A 18 3.12 -22.79 22.24
CA PHE A 18 3.67 -23.55 23.37
C PHE A 18 4.36 -24.85 22.95
N GLY A 19 4.03 -25.39 21.77
CA GLY A 19 4.62 -26.60 21.20
C GLY A 19 5.92 -26.35 20.41
N ASP A 20 6.37 -25.10 20.29
CA ASP A 20 7.59 -24.74 19.56
C ASP A 20 8.83 -25.43 20.17
N ARG A 21 9.61 -26.08 19.31
CA ARG A 21 10.86 -26.77 19.67
C ARG A 21 11.90 -25.85 20.27
N ASN A 22 11.84 -24.55 19.99
CA ASN A 22 12.71 -23.53 20.60
C ASN A 22 12.54 -23.46 22.13
N LEU A 23 11.41 -23.94 22.68
CA LEU A 23 11.18 -24.01 24.13
C LEU A 23 11.86 -25.19 24.81
N SER A 24 12.45 -26.13 24.06
CA SER A 24 13.03 -27.36 24.60
C SER A 24 14.31 -27.16 25.42
N PHE A 25 14.96 -25.99 25.30
CA PHE A 25 16.22 -25.66 25.98
C PHE A 25 16.04 -25.20 27.44
N ASP A 26 14.83 -24.82 27.85
CA ASP A 26 14.49 -24.48 29.24
C ASP A 26 13.70 -25.64 29.87
N GLU A 27 14.24 -26.23 30.93
CA GLU A 27 13.65 -27.38 31.63
C GLU A 27 12.22 -27.09 32.12
N ARG A 28 11.92 -25.83 32.47
CA ARG A 28 10.58 -25.40 32.92
C ARG A 28 9.56 -25.40 31.77
N CYS A 29 10.01 -25.08 30.56
CA CYS A 29 9.17 -25.01 29.38
C CYS A 29 9.09 -26.36 28.64
N HIS A 30 10.07 -27.25 28.82
CA HIS A 30 10.14 -28.53 28.12
C HIS A 30 8.89 -29.40 28.35
N ASN A 31 8.46 -29.55 29.61
CA ASN A 31 7.28 -30.35 29.94
C ASN A 31 5.99 -29.74 29.38
N ILE A 32 5.86 -28.40 29.43
CA ILE A 32 4.71 -27.68 28.87
C ILE A 32 4.66 -27.88 27.35
N MET A 33 5.81 -27.79 26.68
CA MET A 33 5.94 -28.01 25.25
C MET A 33 5.51 -29.42 24.84
N LYS A 34 5.93 -30.46 25.59
CA LYS A 34 5.50 -31.84 25.35
C LYS A 34 3.99 -32.03 25.51
N VAL A 35 3.39 -31.41 26.53
CA VAL A 35 1.93 -31.45 26.73
C VAL A 35 1.21 -30.72 25.59
N ALA A 36 1.73 -29.58 25.12
CA ALA A 36 1.13 -28.84 24.00
C ALA A 36 1.18 -29.66 22.70
N GLN A 37 2.32 -30.31 22.40
CA GLN A 37 2.48 -31.21 21.25
C GLN A 37 1.49 -32.39 21.31
N ALA A 38 1.37 -33.06 22.46
CA ALA A 38 0.42 -34.15 22.64
C ALA A 38 -1.03 -33.68 22.46
N LYS A 39 -1.37 -32.47 22.92
CA LYS A 39 -2.70 -31.89 22.71
C LYS A 39 -2.99 -31.58 21.25
N LEU A 40 -2.01 -31.08 20.50
CA LEU A 40 -2.16 -30.83 19.05
C LEU A 40 -2.46 -32.11 18.28
N GLU A 41 -1.79 -33.23 18.62
CA GLU A 41 -2.02 -34.54 18.00
C GLU A 41 -3.43 -35.10 18.28
N MET A 42 -4.08 -34.65 19.36
CA MET A 42 -5.42 -35.09 19.74
C MET A 42 -6.54 -34.25 19.11
N ILE A 43 -6.22 -33.10 18.47
CA ILE A 43 -7.24 -32.26 17.82
C ILE A 43 -7.82 -33.00 16.63
N LYS A 44 -9.12 -33.26 16.68
CA LYS A 44 -9.82 -33.93 15.58
C LYS A 44 -10.21 -32.95 14.47
N PRO A 45 -10.29 -33.39 13.20
CA PRO A 45 -10.74 -32.56 12.09
C PRO A 45 -12.14 -31.95 12.28
N GLU A 46 -13.03 -32.64 13.02
CA GLU A 46 -14.37 -32.11 13.34
C GLU A 46 -14.33 -30.99 14.38
N GLU A 47 -13.22 -30.87 15.12
CA GLU A 47 -13.03 -29.82 16.12
C GLU A 47 -12.43 -28.56 15.51
N VAL A 48 -11.46 -28.70 14.61
CA VAL A 48 -10.82 -27.60 13.90
C VAL A 48 -10.78 -27.92 12.41
N ASN A 49 -11.51 -27.15 11.61
CA ASN A 49 -11.37 -27.19 10.17
C ASN A 49 -9.98 -26.62 9.79
N LEU A 50 -9.17 -27.44 9.10
CA LEU A 50 -7.80 -27.06 8.72
C LEU A 50 -7.78 -25.97 7.64
N GLU A 51 -8.71 -25.98 6.70
CA GLU A 51 -8.81 -24.95 5.67
C GLU A 51 -9.14 -23.60 6.30
N GLU A 52 -10.15 -23.56 7.19
CA GLU A 52 -10.48 -22.37 7.95
C GLU A 52 -9.27 -21.88 8.79
N TYR A 53 -8.54 -22.81 9.42
CA TYR A 53 -7.33 -22.48 10.18
C TYR A 53 -6.27 -21.77 9.33
N GLU A 54 -5.97 -22.33 8.16
CA GLU A 54 -5.00 -21.75 7.23
C GLU A 54 -5.47 -20.41 6.67
N GLU A 55 -6.77 -20.23 6.39
CA GLU A 55 -7.34 -18.95 5.96
C GLU A 55 -7.13 -17.84 7.00
N TRP A 56 -7.36 -18.13 8.28
CA TRP A 56 -7.13 -17.16 9.36
C TRP A 56 -5.67 -16.71 9.46
N HIS A 57 -4.73 -17.64 9.27
CA HIS A 57 -3.29 -17.35 9.27
C HIS A 57 -2.85 -16.62 7.99
N ALA A 58 -3.43 -16.98 6.84
CA ALA A 58 -3.20 -16.28 5.58
C ALA A 58 -3.68 -14.82 5.67
N ASP A 59 -4.84 -14.57 6.27
CA ASP A 59 -5.34 -13.21 6.52
C ASP A 59 -4.41 -12.42 7.44
N TYR A 60 -3.91 -13.02 8.53
CA TYR A 60 -2.95 -12.35 9.40
C TYR A 60 -1.60 -12.08 8.73
N LYS A 61 -1.12 -13.01 7.88
CA LYS A 61 0.07 -12.81 7.05
C LYS A 61 -0.13 -11.63 6.10
N LYS A 62 -1.26 -11.58 5.39
CA LYS A 62 -1.62 -10.48 4.49
C LYS A 62 -1.73 -9.15 5.22
N PHE A 63 -2.29 -9.12 6.43
CA PHE A 63 -2.29 -7.92 7.28
C PHE A 63 -0.86 -7.43 7.57
N ARG A 64 0.07 -8.33 7.91
CA ARG A 64 1.48 -7.97 8.15
C ARG A 64 2.17 -7.45 6.88
N GLU A 65 1.94 -8.09 5.75
CA GLU A 65 2.46 -7.63 4.44
C GLU A 65 1.89 -6.24 4.08
N THR A 66 0.59 -6.03 4.24
CA THR A 66 -0.08 -4.73 4.04
C THR A 66 0.51 -3.65 4.94
N THR A 67 0.78 -3.99 6.20
CA THR A 67 1.46 -3.10 7.14
C THR A 67 2.85 -2.71 6.63
N MET A 68 3.63 -3.66 6.12
CA MET A 68 4.96 -3.37 5.60
C MET A 68 4.93 -2.56 4.30
N TYR A 69 3.95 -2.81 3.42
CA TYR A 69 3.69 -1.97 2.25
C TYR A 69 3.41 -0.53 2.68
N LEU A 70 2.51 -0.34 3.64
CA LEU A 70 2.17 0.98 4.17
C LEU A 70 3.39 1.69 4.78
N ILE A 71 4.15 1.03 5.66
CA ILE A 71 5.36 1.58 6.27
C ILE A 71 6.35 2.02 5.19
N THR A 72 6.64 1.15 4.22
CA THR A 72 7.66 1.42 3.21
C THR A 72 7.22 2.54 2.26
N GLY A 73 5.93 2.56 1.88
CA GLY A 73 5.35 3.65 1.10
C GLY A 73 5.50 5.00 1.81
N LEU A 74 5.07 5.08 3.07
CA LEU A 74 5.18 6.30 3.88
C LEU A 74 6.63 6.72 4.14
N GLU A 75 7.54 5.78 4.40
CA GLU A 75 8.97 6.08 4.58
C GLU A 75 9.61 6.64 3.31
N ASN A 76 9.21 6.17 2.12
CA ASN A 76 9.65 6.74 0.85
C ASN A 76 9.01 8.10 0.57
N PHE A 77 7.74 8.27 0.92
CA PHE A 77 7.04 9.55 0.83
C PHE A 77 7.78 10.64 1.63
N GLN A 78 8.20 10.33 2.87
CA GLN A 78 8.97 11.26 3.71
C GLN A 78 10.37 11.62 3.16
N ARG A 79 10.90 10.80 2.25
CA ARG A 79 12.18 11.04 1.57
C ARG A 79 11.99 11.67 0.18
N GLU A 80 10.76 12.05 -0.16
CA GLU A 80 10.40 12.57 -1.48
C GLU A 80 10.71 11.60 -2.63
N SER A 81 10.85 10.29 -2.33
CA SER A 81 10.93 9.24 -3.36
C SER A 81 9.52 8.82 -3.77
N TYR A 82 8.85 9.67 -4.54
CA TYR A 82 7.43 9.51 -4.86
C TYR A 82 7.14 8.31 -5.77
N ILE A 83 8.05 7.97 -6.69
CA ILE A 83 7.91 6.77 -7.55
C ILE A 83 7.87 5.51 -6.69
N ASP A 84 8.86 5.33 -5.81
CA ASP A 84 8.90 4.17 -4.92
C ASP A 84 7.72 4.20 -3.95
N SER A 85 7.42 5.35 -3.37
CA SER A 85 6.28 5.52 -2.46
C SER A 85 4.97 5.07 -3.08
N LEU A 86 4.67 5.53 -4.30
CA LEU A 86 3.41 5.28 -4.99
C LEU A 86 3.13 3.78 -5.14
N LEU A 87 4.10 3.01 -5.61
CA LEU A 87 3.92 1.57 -5.83
C LEU A 87 3.58 0.82 -4.55
N PHE A 88 4.27 1.15 -3.44
CA PHE A 88 4.01 0.52 -2.15
C PHE A 88 2.64 0.96 -1.56
N LEU A 89 2.27 2.23 -1.69
CA LEU A 89 0.98 2.75 -1.20
C LEU A 89 -0.21 2.19 -1.97
N LEU A 90 -0.08 1.99 -3.29
CA LEU A 90 -1.12 1.33 -4.10
C LEU A 90 -1.35 -0.12 -3.65
N CYS A 91 -0.27 -0.88 -3.43
CA CYS A 91 -0.39 -2.25 -2.89
C CYS A 91 -1.00 -2.26 -1.47
N ALA A 92 -0.59 -1.32 -0.61
CA ALA A 92 -1.17 -1.18 0.72
C ALA A 92 -2.68 -0.91 0.64
N TYR A 93 -3.10 0.02 -0.23
CA TYR A 93 -4.51 0.38 -0.40
C TYR A 93 -5.36 -0.79 -0.88
N GLN A 94 -4.93 -1.48 -1.95
CA GLN A 94 -5.65 -2.62 -2.52
C GLN A 94 -5.78 -3.75 -1.50
N ASN A 95 -4.66 -4.14 -0.86
CA ASN A 95 -4.70 -5.19 0.14
C ASN A 95 -5.56 -4.81 1.35
N ASN A 96 -5.55 -3.53 1.75
CA ASN A 96 -6.35 -3.06 2.86
C ASN A 96 -7.85 -3.09 2.56
N LYS A 97 -8.29 -2.68 1.36
CA LYS A 97 -9.70 -2.82 0.93
C LYS A 97 -10.14 -4.27 0.95
N GLU A 98 -9.30 -5.20 0.45
CA GLU A 98 -9.60 -6.63 0.49
C GLU A 98 -9.71 -7.17 1.92
N LEU A 99 -8.81 -6.77 2.82
CA LEU A 99 -8.88 -7.14 4.24
C LEU A 99 -10.15 -6.58 4.89
N LEU A 100 -10.44 -5.29 4.72
CA LEU A 100 -11.59 -4.63 5.33
C LEU A 100 -12.93 -5.17 4.82
N SER A 101 -12.98 -5.71 3.61
CA SER A 101 -14.18 -6.41 3.10
C SER A 101 -14.55 -7.64 3.95
N LYS A 102 -13.58 -8.22 4.67
CA LYS A 102 -13.78 -9.35 5.60
C LYS A 102 -14.06 -8.91 7.05
N GLY A 103 -14.13 -7.61 7.33
CA GLY A 103 -14.44 -7.06 8.63
C GLY A 103 -13.62 -5.81 9.02
N PRO A 104 -14.16 -4.94 9.89
CA PRO A 104 -13.59 -3.63 10.18
C PRO A 104 -12.25 -3.66 10.95
N TYR A 105 -11.92 -4.77 11.62
CA TYR A 105 -10.68 -4.94 12.39
C TYR A 105 -9.60 -5.74 11.63
N ARG A 106 -9.80 -5.98 10.34
CA ARG A 106 -8.90 -6.79 9.50
C ARG A 106 -7.71 -6.00 8.95
N GLY A 107 -7.86 -4.68 8.85
CA GLY A 107 -6.94 -3.79 8.17
C GLY A 107 -6.57 -2.55 8.99
N HIS A 108 -6.02 -1.57 8.29
CA HIS A 108 -5.63 -0.25 8.77
C HIS A 108 -6.69 0.80 8.43
N ASP A 109 -6.49 2.01 8.96
CA ASP A 109 -7.29 3.19 8.63
C ASP A 109 -7.26 3.47 7.12
N GLY A 110 -8.41 3.32 6.47
CA GLY A 110 -8.56 3.51 5.03
C GLY A 110 -8.34 4.96 4.60
N GLU A 111 -8.70 5.94 5.42
CA GLU A 111 -8.56 7.37 5.09
C GLU A 111 -7.08 7.76 5.03
N LEU A 112 -6.27 7.26 5.97
CA LEU A 112 -4.83 7.48 6.01
C LEU A 112 -4.17 7.00 4.71
N ILE A 113 -4.45 5.76 4.29
CA ILE A 113 -3.84 5.18 3.08
C ILE A 113 -4.37 5.91 1.84
N SER A 114 -5.67 6.20 1.78
CA SER A 114 -6.29 6.95 0.67
C SER A 114 -5.61 8.31 0.48
N HIS A 115 -5.44 9.05 1.56
CA HIS A 115 -4.75 10.35 1.57
C HIS A 115 -3.33 10.23 1.01
N TYR A 116 -2.46 9.42 1.60
CA TYR A 116 -1.06 9.37 1.14
C TYR A 116 -0.92 8.83 -0.28
N ARG A 117 -1.76 7.89 -0.71
CA ARG A 117 -1.78 7.43 -2.11
C ARG A 117 -2.09 8.58 -3.06
N ARG A 118 -3.12 9.39 -2.76
CA ARG A 118 -3.53 10.54 -3.57
C ARG A 118 -2.47 11.64 -3.56
N GLU A 119 -1.98 12.02 -2.38
CA GLU A 119 -0.91 13.02 -2.24
C GLU A 119 0.35 12.60 -2.98
N CYS A 120 0.70 11.30 -2.98
CA CYS A 120 1.85 10.81 -3.70
C CYS A 120 1.70 10.96 -5.23
N LEU A 121 0.50 10.75 -5.77
CA LEU A 121 0.22 11.01 -7.19
C LEU A 121 0.29 12.51 -7.51
N LEU A 122 -0.29 13.35 -6.65
CA LEU A 122 -0.23 14.82 -6.82
C LEU A 122 1.22 15.33 -6.80
N LYS A 123 2.02 14.90 -5.82
CA LYS A 123 3.44 15.29 -5.71
C LYS A 123 4.28 14.79 -6.88
N LEU A 124 4.04 13.55 -7.33
CA LEU A 124 4.73 13.01 -8.50
C LEU A 124 4.32 13.75 -9.79
N ASN A 125 3.07 14.16 -9.90
CA ASN A 125 2.57 14.97 -11.01
C ASN A 125 3.15 16.39 -10.99
N GLU A 126 3.24 17.02 -9.82
CA GLU A 126 3.94 18.31 -9.64
C GLU A 126 5.40 18.21 -10.10
N GLN A 127 6.13 17.19 -9.64
CA GLN A 127 7.51 16.94 -10.06
C GLN A 127 7.64 16.74 -11.58
N ALA A 128 6.72 16.00 -12.21
CA ALA A 128 6.70 15.83 -13.65
C ALA A 128 6.46 17.14 -14.40
N ALA A 129 5.58 18.00 -13.87
CA ALA A 129 5.29 19.31 -14.43
C ALA A 129 6.50 20.26 -14.30
N GLU A 130 7.18 20.29 -13.15
CA GLU A 130 8.40 21.09 -12.94
C GLU A 130 9.52 20.68 -13.90
N LEU A 131 9.73 19.37 -14.08
CA LEU A 131 10.70 18.83 -15.04
C LEU A 131 10.35 19.21 -16.48
N PHE A 132 9.07 19.20 -16.82
CA PHE A 132 8.58 19.60 -18.14
C PHE A 132 8.77 21.11 -18.40
N GLU A 133 8.55 21.95 -17.38
CA GLU A 133 8.71 23.41 -17.46
C GLU A 133 10.16 23.87 -17.51
N SER A 134 11.13 23.03 -17.12
CA SER A 134 12.56 23.35 -17.18
C SER A 134 13.05 23.73 -18.59
N GLY A 135 12.42 23.15 -19.63
CA GLY A 135 12.85 23.28 -21.02
C GLY A 135 14.15 22.54 -21.35
N GLU A 136 14.82 21.91 -20.37
CA GLU A 136 16.03 21.12 -20.61
C GLU A 136 15.65 19.74 -21.15
N ASP A 137 16.18 19.34 -22.31
CA ASP A 137 15.78 18.11 -22.99
C ASP A 137 15.81 16.86 -22.09
N GLY A 138 16.81 16.77 -21.21
CA GLY A 138 16.95 15.66 -20.24
C GLY A 138 15.84 15.65 -19.20
N ASP A 139 15.55 16.80 -18.60
CA ASP A 139 14.51 16.94 -17.58
C ASP A 139 13.12 16.78 -18.17
N VAL A 140 12.85 17.39 -19.32
CA VAL A 140 11.60 17.19 -20.08
C VAL A 140 11.38 15.70 -20.34
N ASN A 141 12.42 14.97 -20.77
CA ASN A 141 12.32 13.53 -21.00
C ASN A 141 12.01 12.76 -19.70
N ASN A 142 12.62 13.13 -18.57
CA ASN A 142 12.31 12.54 -17.27
C ASN A 142 10.86 12.81 -16.83
N GLY A 143 10.36 14.04 -17.02
CA GLY A 143 8.96 14.38 -16.75
C GLY A 143 7.98 13.57 -17.59
N LEU A 144 8.29 13.37 -18.88
CA LEU A 144 7.49 12.53 -19.77
C LEU A 144 7.52 11.05 -19.38
N ILE A 145 8.65 10.53 -18.89
CA ILE A 145 8.74 9.17 -18.34
C ILE A 145 7.80 9.04 -17.15
N ILE A 146 7.84 10.00 -16.21
CA ILE A 146 6.93 10.01 -15.06
C ILE A 146 5.46 9.99 -15.51
N MET A 147 5.10 10.83 -16.48
CA MET A 147 3.73 10.88 -16.98
C MET A 147 3.28 9.58 -17.64
N ASN A 148 4.10 9.00 -18.52
CA ASN A 148 3.70 7.84 -19.31
C ASN A 148 3.82 6.51 -18.56
N GLU A 149 4.77 6.38 -17.63
CA GLU A 149 5.01 5.14 -16.89
C GLU A 149 4.29 5.09 -15.54
N PHE A 150 3.95 6.24 -14.95
CA PHE A 150 3.35 6.31 -13.62
C PHE A 150 2.02 7.07 -13.60
N ILE A 151 1.98 8.36 -13.96
CA ILE A 151 0.74 9.14 -13.78
C ILE A 151 -0.40 8.59 -14.63
N VAL A 152 -0.23 8.51 -15.95
CA VAL A 152 -1.29 8.03 -16.86
C VAL A 152 -1.75 6.59 -16.51
N PRO A 153 -0.86 5.62 -16.28
CA PRO A 153 -1.27 4.26 -15.92
C PRO A 153 -1.98 4.13 -14.57
N PHE A 154 -1.64 4.97 -13.57
CA PHE A 154 -2.18 4.85 -12.22
C PHE A 154 -3.34 5.83 -11.93
N LEU A 155 -3.58 6.83 -12.78
CA LEU A 155 -4.70 7.76 -12.65
C LEU A 155 -6.08 7.07 -12.55
N PRO A 156 -6.39 6.01 -13.35
CA PRO A 156 -7.66 5.31 -13.23
C PRO A 156 -7.94 4.74 -11.83
N LEU A 157 -6.90 4.46 -11.03
CA LEU A 157 -7.04 3.87 -9.70
C LEU A 157 -7.65 4.85 -8.68
N LEU A 158 -7.64 6.15 -8.98
CA LEU A 158 -8.35 7.18 -8.23
C LEU A 158 -9.83 7.32 -8.66
N LEU A 159 -10.20 6.75 -9.81
CA LEU A 159 -11.56 6.84 -10.37
C LEU A 159 -12.38 5.56 -10.20
N VAL A 160 -11.86 4.56 -9.49
CA VAL A 160 -12.55 3.26 -9.28
C VAL A 160 -13.77 3.40 -8.39
N ASP A 161 -13.72 4.30 -7.41
CA ASP A 161 -14.78 4.55 -6.43
C ASP A 161 -15.35 5.95 -6.67
N ASP A 162 -16.56 6.02 -7.25
CA ASP A 162 -17.22 7.28 -7.61
C ASP A 162 -17.68 8.10 -6.39
N MET A 163 -17.59 7.51 -5.20
CA MET A 163 -17.89 8.15 -3.92
C MET A 163 -16.68 8.86 -3.29
N GLU A 164 -15.45 8.60 -3.77
CA GLU A 164 -14.23 9.22 -3.24
C GLU A 164 -14.00 10.61 -3.89
N GLU A 165 -14.78 11.61 -3.47
CA GLU A 165 -14.74 12.97 -4.05
C GLU A 165 -13.34 13.59 -4.08
N LYS A 166 -12.51 13.34 -3.05
CA LYS A 166 -11.13 13.86 -2.99
C LYS A 166 -10.25 13.28 -4.09
N ASP A 167 -10.44 12.00 -4.42
CA ASP A 167 -9.69 11.34 -5.48
C ASP A 167 -10.09 11.88 -6.86
N ILE A 168 -11.39 12.06 -7.09
CA ILE A 168 -11.92 12.65 -8.32
C ILE A 168 -11.39 14.08 -8.51
N LEU A 169 -11.43 14.90 -7.45
CA LEU A 169 -10.90 16.26 -7.49
C LEU A 169 -9.40 16.28 -7.82
N ALA A 170 -8.60 15.41 -7.22
CA ALA A 170 -7.17 15.32 -7.52
C ALA A 170 -6.90 14.94 -8.99
N VAL A 171 -7.72 14.06 -9.58
CA VAL A 171 -7.63 13.74 -11.01
C VAL A 171 -7.93 14.96 -11.88
N GLU A 172 -8.99 15.70 -11.55
CA GLU A 172 -9.33 16.92 -12.29
C GLU A 172 -8.27 18.01 -12.13
N ASP A 173 -7.68 18.16 -10.94
CA ASP A 173 -6.57 19.09 -10.71
C ASP A 173 -5.34 18.74 -11.57
N MET A 174 -4.98 17.46 -11.65
CA MET A 174 -3.90 16.99 -12.54
C MET A 174 -4.22 17.25 -14.01
N ARG A 175 -5.43 16.95 -14.47
CA ARG A 175 -5.89 17.22 -15.85
C ARG A 175 -5.82 18.71 -16.17
N ASN A 176 -6.38 19.55 -15.30
CA ASN A 176 -6.38 21.00 -15.44
C ASN A 176 -4.96 21.56 -15.53
N ARG A 177 -4.04 21.06 -14.70
CA ARG A 177 -2.62 21.46 -14.73
C ARG A 177 -2.02 21.25 -16.11
N TRP A 178 -2.16 20.05 -16.68
CA TRP A 178 -1.56 19.75 -17.99
C TRP A 178 -2.29 20.42 -19.16
N CYS A 179 -3.61 20.55 -19.09
CA CYS A 179 -4.37 21.30 -20.09
C CYS A 179 -4.01 22.80 -20.12
N SER A 180 -3.60 23.38 -18.98
CA SER A 180 -3.28 24.81 -18.91
C SER A 180 -2.13 25.21 -19.85
N TYR A 181 -1.20 24.30 -20.16
CA TYR A 181 -0.10 24.55 -21.10
C TYR A 181 -0.57 24.77 -22.55
N LEU A 182 -1.74 24.25 -22.95
CA LEU A 182 -2.27 24.47 -24.30
C LEU A 182 -2.67 25.94 -24.55
N GLY A 183 -2.88 26.71 -23.49
CA GLY A 183 -3.17 28.15 -23.57
C GLY A 183 -1.94 29.05 -23.49
N GLN A 184 -0.74 28.48 -23.36
CA GLN A 184 0.51 29.21 -23.18
C GLN A 184 1.37 29.14 -24.44
N GLU A 185 2.26 30.13 -24.62
CA GLU A 185 3.27 30.08 -25.67
C GLU A 185 4.32 29.02 -25.31
N MET A 186 4.58 28.08 -26.22
CA MET A 186 5.43 26.92 -25.98
C MET A 186 6.18 26.55 -27.27
N GLU A 187 7.39 26.01 -27.15
CA GLU A 187 8.14 25.52 -28.30
C GLU A 187 7.43 24.33 -28.97
N ALA A 188 7.52 24.24 -30.30
CA ALA A 188 6.77 23.25 -31.09
C ALA A 188 7.09 21.79 -30.69
N ASN A 189 8.34 21.50 -30.33
CA ASN A 189 8.79 20.19 -29.85
C ASN A 189 8.13 19.81 -28.51
N LEU A 190 7.98 20.77 -27.59
CA LEU A 190 7.40 20.58 -26.28
C LEU A 190 5.87 20.47 -26.39
N GLN A 191 5.28 21.21 -27.32
CA GLN A 191 3.87 21.08 -27.68
C GLN A 191 3.54 19.70 -28.24
N GLU A 192 4.35 19.18 -29.16
CA GLU A 192 4.18 17.83 -29.71
C GLU A 192 4.20 16.78 -28.59
N LYS A 193 5.24 16.80 -27.75
CA LYS A 193 5.39 15.93 -26.58
C LYS A 193 4.20 15.99 -25.60
N LEU A 194 3.67 17.19 -25.33
CA LEU A 194 2.47 17.34 -24.49
C LEU A 194 1.25 16.67 -25.14
N THR A 195 1.03 16.91 -26.43
CA THR A 195 -0.13 16.39 -27.15
C THR A 195 -0.11 14.87 -27.33
N ASP A 196 1.05 14.23 -27.18
CA ASP A 196 1.18 12.77 -27.28
C ASP A 196 0.56 12.01 -26.09
N PHE A 197 0.71 12.52 -24.85
CA PHE A 197 0.18 11.84 -23.66
C PHE A 197 -1.12 12.45 -23.13
N LEU A 198 -1.39 13.73 -23.42
CA LEU A 198 -2.55 14.44 -22.88
C LEU A 198 -3.89 13.74 -23.19
N PRO A 199 -4.15 13.19 -24.39
CA PRO A 199 -5.38 12.44 -24.65
C PRO A 199 -5.55 11.24 -23.71
N LYS A 200 -4.46 10.55 -23.34
CA LYS A 200 -4.48 9.41 -22.42
C LYS A 200 -4.75 9.83 -20.98
N LEU A 201 -4.28 11.01 -20.60
CA LEU A 201 -4.56 11.62 -19.30
C LEU A 201 -6.03 12.07 -19.18
N LEU A 202 -6.63 12.54 -20.27
CA LEU A 202 -8.02 12.97 -20.31
C LEU A 202 -8.98 11.78 -20.41
N ASP A 203 -8.63 10.77 -21.21
CA ASP A 203 -9.42 9.56 -21.39
C ASP A 203 -8.67 8.32 -20.89
N CYS A 204 -8.71 8.11 -19.58
CA CYS A 204 -8.06 6.98 -18.92
C CYS A 204 -8.93 5.70 -18.92
N SER A 205 -10.05 5.70 -19.66
CA SER A 205 -11.03 4.59 -19.66
C SER A 205 -10.53 3.32 -20.36
N THR A 206 -9.46 3.44 -21.16
CA THR A 206 -8.99 2.38 -22.07
C THR A 206 -7.73 1.64 -21.59
N GLU A 207 -7.02 2.13 -20.57
CA GLU A 207 -5.76 1.57 -20.10
C GLU A 207 -5.66 1.49 -18.57
N ILE A 208 -6.56 0.72 -17.92
CA ILE A 208 -6.25 0.24 -16.57
C ILE A 208 -5.16 -0.82 -16.71
N LYS A 209 -3.90 -0.39 -16.81
CA LYS A 209 -2.77 -1.31 -16.63
C LYS A 209 -2.80 -1.75 -15.17
N GLY A 210 -3.35 -2.95 -14.97
CA GLY A 210 -3.24 -3.63 -13.69
C GLY A 210 -1.78 -3.72 -13.26
N PHE A 211 -1.56 -3.74 -11.95
CA PHE A 211 -0.26 -3.95 -11.32
C PHE A 211 0.42 -5.18 -11.96
N HIS A 212 1.48 -4.99 -12.76
CA HIS A 212 2.13 -6.12 -13.45
C HIS A 212 2.88 -7.03 -12.47
N GLU A 213 3.42 -6.47 -11.38
CA GLU A 213 3.97 -7.24 -10.25
C GLU A 213 4.10 -6.34 -9.00
N PRO A 214 3.60 -6.75 -7.80
CA PRO A 214 3.76 -5.98 -6.58
C PRO A 214 5.25 -5.83 -6.20
N PRO A 215 5.69 -4.69 -5.62
CA PRO A 215 7.08 -4.55 -5.21
C PRO A 215 7.41 -5.59 -4.14
N LYS A 216 8.63 -6.13 -4.22
CA LYS A 216 9.09 -7.19 -3.31
C LYS A 216 9.32 -6.60 -1.92
N LEU A 217 8.73 -7.25 -0.92
CA LEU A 217 8.99 -6.92 0.48
C LEU A 217 10.29 -7.59 0.95
N PRO A 218 11.13 -6.90 1.74
CA PRO A 218 12.25 -7.55 2.42
C PRO A 218 11.73 -8.56 3.46
N SER A 219 12.59 -9.47 3.91
CA SER A 219 12.28 -10.24 5.12
C SER A 219 12.31 -9.32 6.34
N TYR A 220 11.36 -9.50 7.26
CA TYR A 220 11.25 -8.68 8.47
C TYR A 220 10.81 -9.51 9.67
N SER A 221 11.28 -9.10 10.86
CA SER A 221 10.82 -9.67 12.13
C SER A 221 9.53 -9.00 12.62
N ALA A 222 8.84 -9.61 13.58
CA ALA A 222 7.70 -8.96 14.24
C ALA A 222 8.13 -7.70 15.01
N HIS A 223 9.33 -7.71 15.60
CA HIS A 223 9.87 -6.56 16.32
C HIS A 223 10.12 -5.38 15.38
N GLU A 224 10.77 -5.63 14.24
CA GLU A 224 11.05 -4.63 13.22
C GLU A 224 9.74 -4.03 12.66
N LEU A 225 8.75 -4.86 12.36
CA LEU A 225 7.44 -4.40 11.88
C LEU A 225 6.82 -3.41 12.86
N CYS A 226 6.78 -3.75 14.15
CA CYS A 226 6.22 -2.89 15.19
C CYS A 226 7.02 -1.60 15.39
N GLU A 227 8.35 -1.69 15.41
CA GLU A 227 9.24 -0.53 15.60
C GLU A 227 9.08 0.46 14.45
N ARG A 228 9.15 -0.01 13.20
CA ARG A 228 9.03 0.84 12.01
C ARG A 228 7.64 1.45 11.91
N PHE A 229 6.59 0.68 12.21
CA PHE A 229 5.22 1.19 12.23
C PHE A 229 5.05 2.31 13.27
N ALA A 230 5.54 2.10 14.50
CA ALA A 230 5.47 3.13 15.53
C ALA A 230 6.24 4.39 15.12
N ARG A 231 7.45 4.23 14.56
CA ARG A 231 8.29 5.34 14.11
C ARG A 231 7.62 6.17 13.02
N ILE A 232 7.06 5.54 12.00
CA ILE A 232 6.43 6.25 10.88
C ILE A 232 5.14 6.96 11.33
N MET A 233 4.31 6.33 12.16
CA MET A 233 3.10 6.98 12.69
C MET A 233 3.43 8.18 13.58
N LEU A 234 4.52 8.11 14.35
CA LEU A 234 5.00 9.25 15.14
C LEU A 234 5.52 10.39 14.29
N SER A 235 6.20 10.12 13.16
CA SER A 235 6.68 11.20 12.28
C SER A 235 5.54 11.91 11.56
N LEU A 236 4.48 11.19 11.16
CA LEU A 236 3.28 11.81 10.57
C LEU A 236 2.56 12.77 11.53
N SER A 237 2.48 12.43 12.82
CA SER A 237 1.84 13.29 13.85
C SER A 237 2.57 14.61 14.13
N ARG A 238 3.81 14.74 13.66
CA ARG A 238 4.67 15.92 13.86
C ARG A 238 4.71 16.85 12.66
N THR A 239 4.24 16.41 11.50
CA THR A 239 4.05 17.28 10.33
C THR A 239 2.89 18.22 10.66
N PRO A 240 3.10 19.55 10.73
CA PRO A 240 1.99 20.47 10.88
C PRO A 240 1.03 20.21 9.72
N ALA A 241 -0.27 20.17 9.99
CA ALA A 241 -1.27 20.30 8.94
C ALA A 241 -1.00 21.64 8.25
N ASP A 242 -0.35 21.60 7.08
CA ASP A 242 -0.11 22.79 6.30
C ASP A 242 -1.46 23.42 5.91
N GLY A 243 -1.57 24.70 6.24
CA GLY A 243 -2.40 25.71 5.59
C GLY A 243 -3.83 25.33 5.21
N ARG A 244 -4.78 25.69 6.09
CA ARG A 244 -6.09 26.15 5.61
C ARG A 244 -5.96 27.40 4.74
#